data_AF-A0A2J8PV10-F1
#
_entry.id   AF-A0A2J8PV10-F1
#
_cell.length_a   1.000
_cell.length_b   1.000
_cell.length_c   1.000
_cell.angle_alpha   90.00
_cell.angle_beta   90.00
_cell.angle_gamma   90.00
#
_symmetry.space_group_name_H-M   'P 1'
#
loop_
_entity.id
_entity.type
_entity.pdbx_description
1 polymer ?
#
loop_
_entity_poly.entity_id
_entity_poly.type
_entity_poly.pdbx_seq_one_letter_code
_entity_poly.pdbx_strand_id
1 'polypeptide(L)'
;MENCSAASTFLTDSLELELGTEWCKPPYFSCAVDNRGGGKHFSGESYLCSGALKRLILNLDPLPTNFEEDTLEIFGIQWVTETALVNSSRELFHLFRQQLYNLETLLQSSCDFGKVSTLHCKADNIRQQCVLFLHYVKVFIFRYLKVQNAESHVPVHPYEALEAQLPSVLIDELHGLLLYIGHLSELPSVNIGAYVNQNQIKLFPPSWHLLHLHLDIHWLVLEILYMLGEKLKQVVYGHQFMNLASDNLTNISLFEEHCETLLCDLISLSLNRYDKVRSSESLMSDQCPCLCIKELWVLLIHLLDHRSKWFVSESFWNWLNKLLKTLLEKSSDQRRSSMPVIQSRDPLGFSWWIITHVASFYKFDRHGVPDEMRKVESNWNFVEELLKKSISVQSC
;
A
#
# COMPACT_ATOMS: atom_id res chain seq x y z
N MET A 1 32.07 -33.22 10.64
CA MET A 1 32.20 -32.01 11.49
C MET A 1 32.82 -30.93 10.64
N GLU A 2 32.37 -29.69 10.79
CA GLU A 2 32.62 -28.50 9.93
C GLU A 2 31.65 -28.31 8.75
N ASN A 3 30.48 -27.69 9.04
CA ASN A 3 29.85 -26.68 8.16
C ASN A 3 28.65 -25.92 8.77
N CYS A 4 28.52 -25.84 10.10
CA CYS A 4 27.40 -25.13 10.74
C CYS A 4 27.71 -23.70 11.25
N SER A 5 28.92 -23.16 11.06
CA SER A 5 29.28 -21.85 11.66
C SER A 5 29.06 -20.63 10.76
N ALA A 6 28.90 -20.80 9.44
CA ALA A 6 28.78 -19.66 8.53
C ALA A 6 27.39 -19.02 8.51
N ALA A 7 26.33 -19.78 8.82
CA ALA A 7 24.95 -19.26 8.81
C ALA A 7 24.62 -18.35 10.01
N SER A 8 25.32 -18.51 11.14
CA SER A 8 25.03 -17.70 12.35
C SER A 8 25.68 -16.33 12.32
N THR A 9 26.76 -16.15 11.57
CA THR A 9 27.49 -14.87 11.44
C THR A 9 26.75 -13.88 10.54
N PHE A 10 26.12 -14.36 9.46
CA PHE A 10 25.30 -13.51 8.58
C PHE A 10 24.00 -13.00 9.23
N LEU A 11 23.46 -13.72 10.20
CA LEU A 11 22.27 -13.30 10.96
C LEU A 11 22.61 -12.24 12.02
N THR A 12 23.80 -12.32 12.61
CA THR A 12 24.24 -11.40 13.68
C THR A 12 24.68 -10.05 13.11
N ASP A 13 25.43 -10.02 12.01
CA ASP A 13 25.80 -8.77 11.34
C ASP A 13 24.58 -8.00 10.80
N SER A 14 23.50 -8.70 10.41
CA SER A 14 22.28 -8.06 9.90
C SER A 14 21.35 -7.53 11.00
N LEU A 15 21.50 -7.99 12.24
CA LEU A 15 20.75 -7.50 13.41
C LEU A 15 21.50 -6.36 14.11
N GLU A 16 22.84 -6.36 14.10
CA GLU A 16 23.64 -5.32 14.74
C GLU A 16 23.59 -3.98 13.99
N LEU A 17 23.39 -3.99 12.67
CA LEU A 17 23.17 -2.78 11.87
C LEU A 17 21.75 -2.21 12.02
N GLU A 18 20.79 -2.97 12.56
CA GLU A 18 19.38 -2.58 12.73
C GLU A 18 19.11 -1.76 14.02
N LEU A 19 20.10 -1.62 14.92
CA LEU A 19 19.96 -0.94 16.22
C LEU A 19 20.24 0.59 16.18
N GLY A 20 20.59 1.14 15.02
CA GLY A 20 20.92 2.56 14.87
C GLY A 20 19.70 3.46 14.73
N THR A 21 19.09 3.89 15.85
CA THR A 21 18.33 5.15 16.05
C THR A 21 17.20 5.61 15.07
N GLU A 22 16.84 4.88 14.02
CA GLU A 22 15.82 5.29 13.02
C GLU A 22 14.37 4.84 13.33
N TRP A 23 14.12 4.25 14.50
CA TRP A 23 12.89 3.45 14.73
C TRP A 23 11.79 4.20 15.48
N CYS A 24 11.99 5.49 15.79
CA CYS A 24 11.05 6.23 16.62
C CYS A 24 9.79 6.70 15.86
N LYS A 25 9.80 6.73 14.52
CA LYS A 25 8.70 7.28 13.73
C LYS A 25 8.04 6.22 12.84
N PRO A 26 6.70 6.12 12.83
CA PRO A 26 6.00 5.26 11.89
C PRO A 26 6.30 5.68 10.44
N PRO A 27 6.54 4.73 9.52
CA PRO A 27 6.87 5.04 8.13
C PRO A 27 5.67 5.62 7.37
N TYR A 28 5.96 6.44 6.36
CA TYR A 28 4.96 7.08 5.51
C TYR A 28 5.52 7.46 4.14
N PHE A 29 4.65 7.65 3.15
CA PHE A 29 5.07 8.05 1.81
C PHE A 29 5.61 9.49 1.80
N SER A 30 6.86 9.70 1.41
CA SER A 30 7.40 11.05 1.27
C SER A 30 8.24 11.22 0.02
N CYS A 31 7.88 12.21 -0.80
CA CYS A 31 8.69 12.66 -1.92
C CYS A 31 9.43 13.97 -1.63
N ALA A 32 9.47 14.39 -0.36
CA ALA A 32 10.29 15.51 0.06
C ALA A 32 11.77 15.08 -0.02
N VAL A 33 12.41 15.32 -1.17
CA VAL A 33 13.78 14.89 -1.43
C VAL A 33 14.73 15.63 -0.49
N ASP A 34 15.53 14.88 0.27
CA ASP A 34 16.76 15.43 0.84
C ASP A 34 17.81 15.47 -0.29
N ASN A 35 18.30 16.67 -0.61
CA ASN A 35 19.23 16.95 -1.72
C ASN A 35 20.57 16.18 -1.70
N ARG A 36 20.76 15.18 -0.84
CA ARG A 36 22.02 14.44 -0.70
C ARG A 36 22.18 13.26 -1.68
N GLY A 37 21.13 12.85 -2.42
CA GLY A 37 21.12 11.58 -3.16
C GLY A 37 20.66 11.62 -4.62
N GLY A 38 20.80 12.73 -5.35
CA GLY A 38 20.57 12.77 -6.80
C GLY A 38 19.16 12.35 -7.27
N GLY A 39 18.14 12.40 -6.41
CA GLY A 39 16.75 12.09 -6.74
C GLY A 39 16.43 10.63 -7.08
N LYS A 40 17.40 9.71 -6.92
CA LYS A 40 17.24 8.28 -7.31
C LYS A 40 16.86 7.35 -6.16
N HIS A 41 16.88 7.83 -4.93
CA HIS A 41 16.63 7.04 -3.72
C HIS A 41 15.28 7.41 -3.09
N PHE A 42 14.65 6.45 -2.42
CA PHE A 42 13.46 6.69 -1.62
C PHE A 42 13.82 7.44 -0.33
N SER A 43 12.82 8.04 0.32
CA SER A 43 13.00 8.74 1.59
C SER A 43 13.40 7.74 2.69
N GLY A 44 14.26 8.13 3.65
CA GLY A 44 14.59 7.26 4.79
C GLY A 44 13.36 6.85 5.60
N GLU A 45 12.39 7.75 5.73
CA GLU A 45 11.11 7.54 6.42
C GLU A 45 10.11 6.68 5.62
N SER A 46 10.48 6.22 4.42
CA SER A 46 9.57 5.50 3.53
C SER A 46 9.37 4.05 3.97
N TYR A 47 8.31 3.39 3.48
CA TYR A 47 8.01 1.99 3.84
C TYR A 47 9.09 1.00 3.38
N LEU A 48 9.75 1.29 2.26
CA LEU A 48 10.89 0.50 1.80
C LEU A 48 12.12 0.73 2.67
N CYS A 49 12.57 1.98 2.84
CA CYS A 49 13.84 2.27 3.51
C CYS A 49 13.80 2.02 5.02
N SER A 50 12.67 2.24 5.68
CA SER A 50 12.47 1.93 7.10
C SER A 50 12.49 0.43 7.44
N GLY A 51 12.49 -0.44 6.43
CA GLY A 51 12.41 -1.89 6.62
C GLY A 51 11.00 -2.40 6.96
N ALA A 52 9.96 -1.57 6.90
CA ALA A 52 8.58 -1.95 7.22
C ALA A 52 8.09 -3.13 6.37
N LEU A 53 8.38 -3.12 5.06
CA LEU A 53 8.04 -4.21 4.16
C LEU A 53 8.73 -5.54 4.55
N LYS A 54 10.02 -5.49 4.94
CA LYS A 54 10.76 -6.68 5.40
C LYS A 54 10.08 -7.29 6.63
N ARG A 55 9.67 -6.47 7.58
CA ARG A 55 8.98 -6.92 8.80
C ARG A 55 7.63 -7.56 8.49
N LEU A 56 6.84 -6.93 7.62
CA LEU A 56 5.56 -7.46 7.16
C LEU A 56 5.72 -8.85 6.54
N ILE A 57 6.68 -8.99 5.61
CA ILE A 57 6.98 -10.24 4.91
C ILE A 57 7.45 -11.32 5.89
N LEU A 58 8.28 -10.96 6.87
CA LEU A 58 8.80 -11.90 7.87
C LEU A 58 7.87 -12.10 9.07
N ASN A 59 6.66 -11.52 9.06
CA ASN A 59 5.71 -11.54 10.16
C ASN A 59 6.33 -11.14 11.52
N LEU A 60 7.13 -10.07 11.51
CA LEU A 60 7.74 -9.47 12.69
C LEU A 60 6.87 -8.34 13.26
N ASP A 61 7.17 -7.92 14.49
CA ASP A 61 6.53 -6.75 15.09
C ASP A 61 6.71 -5.52 14.16
N PRO A 62 5.61 -4.89 13.71
CA PRO A 62 5.68 -3.82 12.72
C PRO A 62 6.38 -2.56 13.25
N LEU A 63 6.29 -2.25 14.55
CA LEU A 63 6.88 -1.07 15.17
C LEU A 63 7.27 -1.36 16.62
N PRO A 64 8.38 -2.10 16.87
CA PRO A 64 8.69 -2.66 18.18
C PRO A 64 8.80 -1.60 19.28
N THR A 65 9.31 -0.41 18.97
CA THR A 65 9.55 0.69 19.91
C THR A 65 8.38 1.66 20.06
N ASN A 66 7.26 1.44 19.36
CA ASN A 66 6.08 2.32 19.42
C ASN A 66 4.94 1.62 20.16
N PHE A 67 4.07 2.43 20.79
CA PHE A 67 2.88 1.96 21.52
C PHE A 67 3.22 0.96 22.66
N GLU A 68 4.33 1.18 23.36
CA GLU A 68 4.69 0.40 24.56
C GLU A 68 4.04 0.94 25.85
N GLU A 69 3.56 2.18 25.82
CA GLU A 69 2.92 2.84 26.96
C GLU A 69 1.48 2.32 27.19
N ASP A 70 1.04 2.31 28.45
CA ASP A 70 -0.32 1.87 28.85
C ASP A 70 -1.42 2.71 28.20
N THR A 71 -1.10 3.98 27.91
CA THR A 71 -1.98 4.90 27.20
C THR A 71 -1.28 5.49 25.98
N LEU A 72 -2.08 5.86 25.00
CA LEU A 72 -1.62 6.52 23.79
C LEU A 72 -2.57 7.66 23.44
N GLU A 73 -2.06 8.71 22.83
CA GLU A 73 -2.87 9.82 22.32
C GLU A 73 -3.17 9.63 20.83
N ILE A 74 -4.45 9.51 20.48
CA ILE A 74 -4.94 9.45 19.10
C ILE A 74 -6.04 10.50 18.95
N PHE A 75 -5.91 11.36 17.93
CA PHE A 75 -6.84 12.44 17.61
C PHE A 75 -7.06 13.42 18.77
N GLY A 76 -6.03 13.67 19.59
CA GLY A 76 -6.10 14.57 20.74
C GLY A 76 -6.80 13.99 21.97
N ILE A 77 -7.05 12.68 21.99
CA ILE A 77 -7.73 11.96 23.07
C ILE A 77 -6.78 10.87 23.59
N GLN A 78 -6.69 10.72 24.91
CA GLN A 78 -5.95 9.62 25.52
C GLN A 78 -6.80 8.34 25.55
N TRP A 79 -6.22 7.24 25.09
CA TRP A 79 -6.83 5.93 25.03
C TRP A 79 -5.96 4.90 25.74
N VAL A 80 -6.58 3.82 26.26
CA VAL A 80 -5.85 2.68 26.81
C VAL A 80 -5.35 1.80 25.66
N THR A 81 -4.04 1.68 25.51
CA THR A 81 -3.37 1.07 24.35
C THR A 81 -3.89 -0.32 24.00
N GLU A 82 -4.06 -1.19 25.00
CA GLU A 82 -4.43 -2.59 24.77
C GLU A 82 -5.93 -2.80 24.50
N THR A 83 -6.78 -1.80 24.77
CA THR A 83 -8.23 -2.00 24.74
C THR A 83 -8.98 -1.02 23.85
N ALA A 84 -8.35 0.08 23.43
CA ALA A 84 -9.01 1.16 22.71
C ALA A 84 -9.64 0.68 21.40
N LEU A 85 -8.97 -0.21 20.67
CA LEU A 85 -9.49 -0.69 19.38
C LEU A 85 -10.70 -1.60 19.57
N VAL A 86 -10.69 -2.46 20.60
CA VAL A 86 -11.84 -3.34 20.93
C VAL A 86 -13.03 -2.53 21.43
N ASN A 87 -12.78 -1.55 22.30
CA ASN A 87 -13.85 -0.79 22.96
C ASN A 87 -14.44 0.32 22.08
N SER A 88 -13.66 0.86 21.14
CA SER A 88 -14.01 2.11 20.46
C SER A 88 -13.59 2.17 18.99
N SER A 89 -13.57 1.01 18.30
CA SER A 89 -13.19 0.93 16.88
C SER A 89 -13.98 1.94 16.03
N ARG A 90 -15.31 1.98 16.17
CA ARG A 90 -16.17 2.82 15.32
C ARG A 90 -15.92 4.30 15.55
N GLU A 91 -15.76 4.69 16.81
CA GLU A 91 -15.46 6.07 17.22
C GLU A 91 -14.09 6.51 16.69
N LEU A 92 -13.08 5.64 16.79
CA LEU A 92 -11.74 5.91 16.27
C LEU A 92 -11.74 6.10 14.75
N PHE A 93 -12.42 5.23 13.99
CA PHE A 93 -12.58 5.39 12.54
C PHE A 93 -13.45 6.60 12.16
N HIS A 94 -14.43 6.96 12.99
CA HIS A 94 -15.19 8.20 12.81
C HIS A 94 -14.29 9.44 12.97
N LEU A 95 -13.47 9.49 14.02
CA LEU A 95 -12.49 10.56 14.23
C LEU A 95 -11.48 10.63 13.09
N PHE A 96 -11.03 9.48 12.56
CA PHE A 96 -10.19 9.42 11.38
C PHE A 96 -10.86 10.13 10.18
N ARG A 97 -12.11 9.76 9.86
CA ARG A 97 -12.86 10.37 8.75
C ARG A 97 -13.08 11.87 8.97
N GLN A 98 -13.30 12.29 10.22
CA GLN A 98 -13.39 13.71 10.57
C GLN A 98 -12.07 14.45 10.28
N GLN A 99 -10.92 13.87 10.59
CA GLN A 99 -9.63 14.48 10.26
C GLN A 99 -9.42 14.57 8.75
N LEU A 100 -9.79 13.54 7.99
CA LEU A 100 -9.71 13.57 6.53
C LEU A 100 -10.59 14.68 5.93
N TYR A 101 -11.84 14.79 6.39
CA TYR A 101 -12.73 15.89 6.02
C TYR A 101 -12.09 17.25 6.34
N ASN A 102 -11.51 17.42 7.53
CA ASN A 102 -10.81 18.65 7.89
C ASN A 102 -9.69 18.97 6.90
N LEU A 103 -8.90 17.99 6.46
CA LEU A 103 -7.85 18.18 5.45
C LEU A 103 -8.43 18.62 4.10
N GLU A 104 -9.53 18.03 3.66
CA GLU A 104 -10.23 18.44 2.44
C GLU A 104 -10.73 19.89 2.51
N THR A 105 -11.26 20.32 3.66
CA THR A 105 -11.69 21.72 3.83
C THR A 105 -10.52 22.72 3.72
N LEU A 106 -9.30 22.31 4.06
CA LEU A 106 -8.12 23.16 3.90
C LEU A 106 -7.80 23.43 2.42
N LEU A 107 -8.24 22.57 1.49
CA LEU A 107 -8.05 22.79 0.05
C LEU A 107 -8.85 23.99 -0.47
N GLN A 108 -9.98 24.30 0.15
CA GLN A 108 -10.88 25.40 -0.25
C GLN A 108 -10.39 26.77 0.25
N SER A 109 -9.37 26.78 1.11
CA SER A 109 -8.82 28.03 1.67
C SER A 109 -7.97 28.76 0.63
N SER A 110 -8.28 30.03 0.36
CA SER A 110 -7.46 30.86 -0.54
C SER A 110 -6.03 31.00 -0.01
N CYS A 111 -5.06 30.59 -0.83
CA CYS A 111 -3.65 30.53 -0.43
C CYS A 111 -2.99 31.91 -0.56
N ASP A 112 -3.09 32.73 0.49
CA ASP A 112 -2.22 33.90 0.63
C ASP A 112 -0.83 33.45 1.09
N PHE A 113 0.25 34.03 0.55
CA PHE A 113 1.64 33.67 0.92
C PHE A 113 1.90 33.68 2.45
N GLY A 114 1.18 34.52 3.21
CA GLY A 114 1.29 34.59 4.68
C GLY A 114 0.64 33.42 5.44
N LYS A 115 -0.19 32.59 4.80
CA LYS A 115 -0.91 31.45 5.44
C LYS A 115 -0.30 30.08 5.10
N VAL A 116 0.65 30.02 4.17
CA VAL A 116 1.23 28.77 3.65
C VAL A 116 1.83 27.91 4.77
N SER A 117 2.61 28.51 5.68
CA SER A 117 3.20 27.77 6.81
C SER A 117 2.14 27.20 7.74
N THR A 118 1.11 27.99 8.08
CA THR A 118 0.03 27.54 8.97
C THR A 118 -0.81 26.42 8.34
N LEU A 119 -1.13 26.55 7.05
CA LEU A 119 -1.84 25.52 6.29
C LEU A 119 -1.02 24.23 6.19
N HIS A 120 0.28 24.36 5.92
CA HIS A 120 1.20 23.23 5.89
C HIS A 120 1.24 22.50 7.23
N CYS A 121 1.46 23.20 8.35
CA CYS A 121 1.56 22.58 9.67
C CYS A 121 0.24 21.90 10.08
N LYS A 122 -0.92 22.51 9.78
CA LYS A 122 -2.23 21.90 10.05
C LYS A 122 -2.45 20.63 9.23
N ALA A 123 -2.16 20.69 7.93
CA ALA A 123 -2.32 19.56 7.04
C ALA A 123 -1.35 18.42 7.37
N ASP A 124 -0.11 18.75 7.74
CA ASP A 124 0.89 17.79 8.22
C ASP A 124 0.43 17.11 9.50
N ASN A 125 -0.02 17.88 10.50
CA ASN A 125 -0.52 17.33 11.76
C ASN A 125 -1.69 16.34 11.53
N ILE A 126 -2.68 16.73 10.71
CA ILE A 126 -3.81 15.86 10.35
C ILE A 126 -3.30 14.56 9.72
N ARG A 127 -2.40 14.67 8.73
CA ARG A 127 -1.83 13.51 8.06
C ARG A 127 -1.11 12.58 9.05
N GLN A 128 -0.26 13.13 9.91
CA GLN A 128 0.49 12.35 10.90
C GLN A 128 -0.45 11.62 11.87
N GLN A 129 -1.52 12.27 12.33
CA GLN A 129 -2.52 11.64 13.20
C GLN A 129 -3.23 10.46 12.52
N CYS A 130 -3.63 10.62 11.25
CA CYS A 130 -4.23 9.54 10.47
C CYS A 130 -3.25 8.37 10.26
N VAL A 131 -2.01 8.65 9.87
CA VAL A 131 -0.97 7.62 9.66
C VAL A 131 -0.67 6.89 10.98
N LEU A 132 -0.52 7.63 12.08
CA LEU A 132 -0.28 7.05 13.41
C LEU A 132 -1.41 6.10 13.82
N PHE A 133 -2.68 6.48 13.59
CA PHE A 133 -3.83 5.63 13.89
C PHE A 133 -3.79 4.29 13.13
N LEU A 134 -3.53 4.32 11.82
CA LEU A 134 -3.47 3.08 11.03
C LEU A 134 -2.28 2.19 11.41
N HIS A 135 -1.15 2.78 11.79
CA HIS A 135 -0.04 2.02 12.38
C HIS A 135 -0.39 1.42 13.74
N TYR A 136 -1.12 2.15 14.57
CA TYR A 136 -1.65 1.61 15.83
C TYR A 136 -2.54 0.38 15.56
N VAL A 137 -3.43 0.42 14.57
CA VAL A 137 -4.25 -0.74 14.18
C VAL A 137 -3.39 -1.96 13.84
N LYS A 138 -2.31 -1.77 13.06
CA LYS A 138 -1.37 -2.87 12.73
C LYS A 138 -0.69 -3.44 13.98
N VAL A 139 -0.15 -2.57 14.83
CA VAL A 139 0.52 -2.99 16.08
C VAL A 139 -0.46 -3.72 16.99
N PHE A 140 -1.70 -3.23 17.08
CA PHE A 140 -2.75 -3.86 17.85
C PHE A 140 -3.04 -5.28 17.36
N ILE A 141 -3.22 -5.46 16.05
CA ILE A 141 -3.44 -6.77 15.44
C ILE A 141 -2.26 -7.72 15.72
N PHE A 142 -1.04 -7.20 15.68
CA PHE A 142 0.14 -8.02 15.91
C PHE A 142 0.24 -8.47 17.38
N ARG A 143 0.12 -7.53 18.33
CA ARG A 143 0.43 -7.73 19.75
C ARG A 143 -0.76 -8.18 20.59
N TYR A 144 -1.93 -7.59 20.38
CA TYR A 144 -3.04 -7.66 21.33
C TYR A 144 -4.21 -8.50 20.83
N LEU A 145 -4.47 -8.53 19.51
CA LEU A 145 -5.59 -9.30 18.97
C LEU A 145 -5.41 -10.81 19.23
N LYS A 146 -6.26 -11.37 20.09
CA LYS A 146 -6.37 -12.81 20.29
C LYS A 146 -7.54 -13.35 19.47
N VAL A 147 -7.26 -14.30 18.59
CA VAL A 147 -8.29 -15.01 17.83
C VAL A 147 -8.67 -16.26 18.62
N GLN A 148 -9.89 -16.31 19.14
CA GLN A 148 -10.38 -17.42 19.97
C GLN A 148 -10.80 -18.64 19.12
N ASN A 149 -10.58 -19.84 19.65
CA ASN A 149 -11.09 -21.09 19.07
C ASN A 149 -12.57 -21.25 19.43
N ALA A 150 -13.41 -21.52 18.42
CA ALA A 150 -14.87 -21.65 18.54
C ALA A 150 -15.37 -22.81 19.44
N GLU A 151 -14.47 -23.60 20.05
CA GLU A 151 -14.81 -24.82 20.81
C GLU A 151 -14.87 -24.62 22.34
N SER A 152 -14.59 -23.43 22.87
CA SER A 152 -14.68 -23.22 24.31
C SER A 152 -16.14 -23.03 24.75
N HIS A 153 -16.74 -24.07 25.35
CA HIS A 153 -18.08 -24.04 25.97
C HIS A 153 -18.18 -23.21 27.28
N VAL A 154 -17.29 -22.24 27.48
CA VAL A 154 -17.26 -21.39 28.68
C VAL A 154 -18.09 -20.13 28.41
N PRO A 155 -18.87 -19.61 29.38
CA PRO A 155 -19.48 -18.29 29.24
C PRO A 155 -18.39 -17.23 29.01
N VAL A 156 -18.36 -16.71 27.79
CA VAL A 156 -17.40 -15.72 27.30
C VAL A 156 -17.65 -14.40 28.04
N HIS A 157 -16.62 -13.83 28.65
CA HIS A 157 -16.72 -12.52 29.30
C HIS A 157 -17.16 -11.47 28.25
N PRO A 158 -18.00 -10.46 28.57
CA PRO A 158 -18.50 -9.51 27.55
C PRO A 158 -17.40 -8.84 26.72
N TYR A 159 -16.24 -8.57 27.31
CA TYR A 159 -15.07 -8.04 26.60
C TYR A 159 -14.48 -9.03 25.59
N GLU A 160 -14.38 -10.32 25.95
CA GLU A 160 -13.90 -11.38 25.06
C GLU A 160 -14.83 -11.56 23.85
N ALA A 161 -16.14 -11.36 24.04
CA ALA A 161 -17.12 -11.39 22.96
C ALA A 161 -16.95 -10.20 21.99
N LEU A 162 -16.56 -9.03 22.49
CA LEU A 162 -16.22 -7.86 21.65
C LEU A 162 -14.90 -8.09 20.91
N GLU A 163 -13.89 -8.63 21.58
CA GLU A 163 -12.59 -8.96 20.98
C GLU A 163 -12.74 -9.97 19.84
N ALA A 164 -13.58 -11.00 20.01
CA ALA A 164 -13.87 -11.99 18.97
C ALA A 164 -14.55 -11.39 17.73
N GLN A 165 -15.32 -10.30 17.89
CA GLN A 165 -15.97 -9.59 16.78
C GLN A 165 -15.08 -8.53 16.13
N LEU A 166 -13.95 -8.17 16.76
CA LEU A 166 -13.09 -7.10 16.29
C LEU A 166 -12.60 -7.31 14.83
N PRO A 167 -12.19 -8.52 14.38
CA PRO A 167 -11.75 -8.71 13.00
C PRO A 167 -12.81 -8.32 11.97
N SER A 168 -14.08 -8.69 12.18
CA SER A 168 -15.17 -8.30 11.26
C SER A 168 -15.45 -6.80 11.30
N VAL A 169 -15.43 -6.19 12.50
CA VAL A 169 -15.61 -4.73 12.64
C VAL A 169 -14.49 -3.97 11.93
N LEU A 170 -13.25 -4.43 12.03
CA LEU A 170 -12.12 -3.83 11.33
C LEU A 170 -12.28 -3.93 9.81
N ILE A 171 -12.68 -5.10 9.29
CA ILE A 171 -12.93 -5.27 7.84
C ILE A 171 -13.99 -4.27 7.36
N ASP A 172 -15.10 -4.13 8.08
CA ASP A 172 -16.18 -3.19 7.74
C ASP A 172 -15.70 -1.73 7.78
N GLU A 173 -14.96 -1.34 8.82
CA GLU A 173 -14.46 0.04 8.94
C GLU A 173 -13.38 0.38 7.91
N LEU A 174 -12.48 -0.56 7.59
CA LEU A 174 -11.47 -0.42 6.53
C LEU A 174 -12.12 -0.32 5.16
N HIS A 175 -13.13 -1.15 4.87
CA HIS A 175 -13.90 -1.05 3.64
C HIS A 175 -14.63 0.30 3.55
N GLY A 176 -15.31 0.71 4.63
CA GLY A 176 -15.96 2.02 4.68
C GLY A 176 -14.98 3.19 4.54
N LEU A 177 -13.74 3.04 4.99
CA LEU A 177 -12.67 4.01 4.77
C LEU A 177 -12.24 4.06 3.30
N LEU A 178 -12.03 2.91 2.65
CA LEU A 178 -11.70 2.83 1.22
C LEU A 178 -12.80 3.47 0.35
N LEU A 179 -14.07 3.18 0.65
CA LEU A 179 -15.21 3.80 -0.02
C LEU A 179 -15.28 5.31 0.19
N TYR A 180 -14.91 5.79 1.38
CA TYR A 180 -14.90 7.21 1.70
C TYR A 180 -13.83 7.97 0.92
N ILE A 181 -12.61 7.41 0.82
CA ILE A 181 -11.50 8.07 0.11
C ILE A 181 -11.58 7.93 -1.42
N GLY A 182 -12.30 6.91 -1.91
CA GLY A 182 -12.48 6.66 -3.33
C GLY A 182 -11.20 6.27 -4.08
N HIS A 183 -11.22 6.46 -5.39
CA HIS A 183 -10.14 6.08 -6.30
C HIS A 183 -8.98 7.08 -6.29
N LEU A 184 -7.75 6.58 -6.25
CA LEU A 184 -6.54 7.40 -6.31
C LEU A 184 -6.45 8.17 -7.65
N SER A 185 -6.98 7.59 -8.73
CA SER A 185 -6.96 8.21 -10.06
C SER A 185 -7.93 9.39 -10.22
N GLU A 186 -8.94 9.52 -9.35
CA GLU A 186 -9.96 10.56 -9.38
C GLU A 186 -9.56 11.82 -8.60
N LEU A 187 -8.47 11.75 -7.81
CA LEU A 187 -8.00 12.89 -7.04
C LEU A 187 -7.70 14.10 -7.95
N PRO A 188 -8.23 15.30 -7.63
CA PRO A 188 -8.02 16.51 -8.41
C PRO A 188 -6.55 16.93 -8.35
N SER A 189 -5.76 16.38 -9.26
CA SER A 189 -4.33 16.55 -9.34
C SER A 189 -4.00 17.78 -10.19
N VAL A 190 -4.14 18.97 -9.60
CA VAL A 190 -3.52 20.19 -10.13
C VAL A 190 -2.00 20.04 -9.97
N ASN A 191 -1.40 19.35 -10.94
CA ASN A 191 0.02 19.09 -11.17
C ASN A 191 0.82 18.54 -9.97
N ILE A 192 0.72 17.22 -9.75
CA ILE A 192 1.60 16.43 -8.87
C ILE A 192 3.10 16.69 -9.17
N GLY A 193 3.45 17.03 -10.42
CA GLY A 193 4.81 17.36 -10.82
C GLY A 193 5.29 18.80 -10.53
N ALA A 194 4.40 19.73 -10.12
CA ALA A 194 4.78 21.13 -9.89
C ALA A 194 5.34 21.38 -8.47
N TYR A 195 4.96 20.57 -7.49
CA TYR A 195 5.28 20.85 -6.08
C TYR A 195 6.68 20.36 -5.65
N VAL A 196 7.27 19.41 -6.39
CA VAL A 196 8.54 18.77 -6.01
C VAL A 196 9.75 19.63 -6.35
N ASN A 197 9.69 20.41 -7.44
CA ASN A 197 10.85 21.14 -7.96
C ASN A 197 11.10 22.52 -7.32
N GLN A 198 10.26 22.98 -6.37
CA GLN A 198 10.31 24.39 -5.93
C GLN A 198 10.45 24.63 -4.41
N ASN A 199 10.21 23.64 -3.54
CA ASN A 199 10.11 23.92 -2.10
C ASN A 199 11.35 23.48 -1.30
N GLN A 200 12.44 24.23 -1.42
CA GLN A 200 13.64 24.09 -0.57
C GLN A 200 13.35 24.24 0.94
N ILE A 201 12.20 24.82 1.30
CA ILE A 201 11.78 25.12 2.67
C ILE A 201 10.91 23.96 3.26
N LYS A 202 10.68 22.86 2.52
CA LYS A 202 9.82 21.72 2.94
C LYS A 202 8.39 22.12 3.35
N LEU A 203 7.90 23.27 2.90
CA LEU A 203 6.50 23.68 3.08
C LEU A 203 5.69 23.20 1.89
N PHE A 204 4.62 22.45 2.16
CA PHE A 204 3.78 21.85 1.14
C PHE A 204 2.32 22.29 1.28
N PRO A 205 1.59 22.49 0.16
CA PRO A 205 0.17 22.83 0.22
C PRO A 205 -0.67 21.64 0.74
N PRO A 206 -1.89 21.88 1.25
CA PRO A 206 -2.76 20.80 1.73
C PRO A 206 -3.06 19.71 0.68
N SER A 207 -3.08 20.05 -0.61
CA SER A 207 -3.25 19.08 -1.70
C SER A 207 -2.12 18.06 -1.80
N TRP A 208 -0.90 18.46 -1.46
CA TRP A 208 0.24 17.53 -1.37
C TRP A 208 0.04 16.56 -0.22
N HIS A 209 -0.35 17.05 0.96
CA HIS A 209 -0.60 16.22 2.13
C HIS A 209 -1.75 15.24 1.91
N LEU A 210 -2.84 15.68 1.27
CA LEU A 210 -3.99 14.82 0.95
C LEU A 210 -3.58 13.68 0.02
N LEU A 211 -2.87 13.96 -1.08
CA LEU A 211 -2.40 12.92 -1.99
C LEU A 211 -1.58 11.86 -1.26
N HIS A 212 -0.64 12.28 -0.42
CA HIS A 212 0.23 11.34 0.27
C HIS A 212 -0.50 10.58 1.38
N LEU A 213 -1.48 11.22 2.03
CA LEU A 213 -2.36 10.53 2.97
C LEU A 213 -3.21 9.46 2.27
N HIS A 214 -3.73 9.70 1.06
CA HIS A 214 -4.43 8.66 0.29
C HIS A 214 -3.49 7.47 -0.03
N LEU A 215 -2.24 7.74 -0.43
CA LEU A 215 -1.25 6.68 -0.63
C LEU A 215 -1.01 5.89 0.65
N ASP A 216 -0.82 6.58 1.79
CA ASP A 216 -0.63 5.95 3.09
C ASP A 216 -1.84 5.08 3.47
N ILE A 217 -3.06 5.58 3.31
CA ILE A 217 -4.29 4.83 3.60
C ILE A 217 -4.36 3.57 2.74
N HIS A 218 -4.24 3.69 1.42
CA HIS A 218 -4.36 2.53 0.54
C HIS A 218 -3.32 1.45 0.86
N TRP A 219 -2.07 1.84 1.16
CA TRP A 219 -1.03 0.89 1.53
C TRP A 219 -1.23 0.28 2.92
N LEU A 220 -1.48 1.10 3.95
CA LEU A 220 -1.66 0.62 5.31
C LEU A 220 -2.89 -0.27 5.44
N VAL A 221 -3.98 0.04 4.73
CA VAL A 221 -5.16 -0.84 4.65
C VAL A 221 -4.78 -2.21 4.06
N LEU A 222 -3.97 -2.26 3.00
CA LEU A 222 -3.47 -3.53 2.46
C LEU A 222 -2.63 -4.31 3.48
N GLU A 223 -1.72 -3.65 4.18
CA GLU A 223 -0.92 -4.30 5.23
C GLU A 223 -1.78 -4.83 6.37
N ILE A 224 -2.76 -4.04 6.82
CA ILE A 224 -3.71 -4.45 7.87
C ILE A 224 -4.52 -5.66 7.43
N LEU A 225 -5.08 -5.64 6.22
CA LEU A 225 -5.86 -6.75 5.67
C LEU A 225 -5.01 -8.01 5.49
N TYR A 226 -3.75 -7.86 5.05
CA TYR A 226 -2.78 -8.95 4.98
C TYR A 226 -2.54 -9.56 6.37
N MET A 227 -2.22 -8.73 7.37
CA MET A 227 -1.96 -9.17 8.75
C MET A 227 -3.17 -9.85 9.39
N LEU A 228 -4.38 -9.31 9.20
CA LEU A 228 -5.62 -9.95 9.65
C LEU A 228 -5.81 -11.31 9.00
N GLY A 229 -5.62 -11.39 7.67
CA GLY A 229 -5.71 -12.64 6.93
C GLY A 229 -4.75 -13.71 7.46
N GLU A 230 -3.50 -13.34 7.75
CA GLU A 230 -2.51 -14.25 8.31
C GLU A 230 -2.85 -14.69 9.73
N LYS A 231 -3.25 -13.78 10.61
CA LYS A 231 -3.67 -14.10 11.98
C LYS A 231 -4.87 -15.05 12.02
N LEU A 232 -5.86 -14.83 11.15
CA LEU A 232 -7.05 -15.70 11.06
C LEU A 232 -6.70 -17.07 10.47
N LYS A 233 -5.83 -17.13 9.45
CA LYS A 233 -5.36 -18.41 8.90
C LYS A 233 -4.58 -19.24 9.90
N GLN A 234 -3.72 -18.63 10.74
CA GLN A 234 -2.97 -19.37 11.75
C GLN A 234 -3.89 -20.16 12.70
N VAL A 235 -5.07 -19.63 13.02
CA VAL A 235 -6.08 -20.34 13.79
C VAL A 235 -6.72 -21.48 13.01
N VAL A 236 -7.05 -21.27 11.73
CA VAL A 236 -7.64 -22.31 10.86
C VAL A 236 -6.66 -23.46 10.58
N TYR A 237 -5.38 -23.18 10.37
CA TYR A 237 -4.34 -24.20 10.10
C TYR A 237 -3.75 -24.85 11.37
N GLY A 238 -3.98 -24.27 12.56
CA GLY A 238 -3.70 -24.92 13.85
C GLY A 238 -4.56 -26.17 14.09
N HIS A 239 -5.63 -26.33 13.32
CA HIS A 239 -6.44 -27.53 13.24
C HIS A 239 -6.08 -28.33 11.97
N GLN A 240 -5.61 -29.57 12.12
CA GLN A 240 -5.37 -30.47 11.00
C GLN A 240 -6.69 -30.77 10.25
N PHE A 241 -6.68 -30.51 8.94
CA PHE A 241 -7.54 -31.04 7.87
C PHE A 241 -8.93 -31.59 8.27
N MET A 242 -9.98 -30.86 7.90
CA MET A 242 -11.05 -31.30 6.96
C MET A 242 -12.23 -30.30 7.01
N ASN A 243 -12.69 -29.91 5.81
CA ASN A 243 -14.03 -29.40 5.52
C ASN A 243 -14.51 -28.10 6.19
N LEU A 244 -13.99 -26.96 5.72
CA LEU A 244 -14.78 -25.72 5.60
C LEU A 244 -14.43 -24.95 4.32
N ALA A 245 -13.94 -25.66 3.30
CA ALA A 245 -13.67 -25.12 1.97
C ALA A 245 -14.94 -25.05 1.08
N SER A 246 -16.14 -24.92 1.65
CA SER A 246 -17.38 -24.95 0.86
C SER A 246 -18.19 -23.66 0.90
N ASP A 247 -18.46 -23.03 2.05
CA ASP A 247 -19.67 -22.18 2.10
C ASP A 247 -19.50 -20.68 2.43
N ASN A 248 -18.27 -20.14 2.50
CA ASN A 248 -18.05 -18.68 2.54
C ASN A 248 -17.07 -18.15 1.47
N LEU A 249 -16.73 -19.00 0.48
CA LEU A 249 -15.75 -18.74 -0.57
C LEU A 249 -16.39 -18.19 -1.86
N THR A 250 -17.44 -17.37 -1.74
CA THR A 250 -18.14 -16.73 -2.88
C THR A 250 -17.98 -15.21 -2.95
N ASN A 251 -17.18 -14.58 -2.09
CA ASN A 251 -16.78 -13.18 -2.25
C ASN A 251 -15.25 -13.10 -2.37
N ILE A 252 -14.76 -12.41 -3.40
CA ILE A 252 -13.36 -11.99 -3.50
C ILE A 252 -12.97 -11.34 -2.16
N SER A 253 -11.82 -11.70 -1.58
CA SER A 253 -11.44 -11.12 -0.29
C SER A 253 -11.25 -9.60 -0.44
N LEU A 254 -11.61 -8.80 0.56
CA LEU A 254 -11.46 -7.33 0.49
C LEU A 254 -10.02 -6.90 0.14
N PHE A 255 -9.02 -7.71 0.53
CA PHE A 255 -7.62 -7.51 0.12
C PHE A 255 -7.46 -7.57 -1.41
N GLU A 256 -8.04 -8.60 -2.04
CA GLU A 256 -7.95 -8.83 -3.48
C GLU A 256 -8.71 -7.75 -4.27
N GLU A 257 -9.92 -7.40 -3.84
CA GLU A 257 -10.71 -6.32 -4.44
C GLU A 257 -9.97 -4.97 -4.35
N HIS A 258 -9.39 -4.66 -3.18
CA HIS A 258 -8.64 -3.43 -2.98
C HIS A 258 -7.31 -3.44 -3.77
N CYS A 259 -6.60 -4.56 -3.84
CA CYS A 259 -5.42 -4.71 -4.70
C CYS A 259 -5.75 -4.48 -6.17
N GLU A 260 -6.84 -5.07 -6.68
CA GLU A 260 -7.29 -4.89 -8.05
C GLU A 260 -7.58 -3.42 -8.35
N THR A 261 -8.35 -2.79 -7.48
CA THR A 261 -8.72 -1.38 -7.56
C THR A 261 -7.48 -0.48 -7.59
N LEU A 262 -6.51 -0.74 -6.71
CA LEU A 262 -5.29 0.04 -6.63
C LEU A 262 -4.40 -0.14 -7.87
N LEU A 263 -4.31 -1.35 -8.41
CA LEU A 263 -3.60 -1.60 -9.68
C LEU A 263 -4.29 -0.87 -10.85
N CYS A 264 -5.63 -0.89 -10.91
CA CYS A 264 -6.40 -0.12 -11.89
C CYS A 264 -6.13 1.39 -11.79
N ASP A 265 -6.06 1.93 -10.58
CA ASP A 265 -5.72 3.34 -10.35
C ASP A 265 -4.30 3.67 -10.81
N LEU A 266 -3.32 2.83 -10.49
CA LEU A 266 -1.94 3.03 -10.91
C LEU A 266 -1.76 2.92 -12.43
N ILE A 267 -2.49 2.02 -13.09
CA ILE A 267 -2.56 1.92 -14.55
C ILE A 267 -3.16 3.22 -15.12
N SER A 268 -4.27 3.70 -14.55
CA SER A 268 -4.96 4.92 -15.01
C SER A 268 -4.09 6.17 -14.87
N LEU A 269 -3.37 6.31 -13.75
CA LEU A 269 -2.39 7.37 -13.53
C LEU A 269 -1.23 7.29 -14.54
N SER A 270 -0.77 6.08 -14.84
CA SER A 270 0.27 5.82 -15.84
C SER A 270 -0.21 6.15 -17.25
N LEU A 271 -1.47 5.85 -17.58
CA LEU A 271 -2.08 6.14 -18.87
C LEU A 271 -2.25 7.65 -19.08
N ASN A 272 -2.71 8.36 -18.06
CA ASN A 272 -2.81 9.83 -18.06
C ASN A 272 -1.44 10.51 -18.32
N ARG A 273 -0.33 9.84 -17.97
CA ARG A 273 1.02 10.28 -18.30
C ARG A 273 1.39 9.93 -19.73
N TYR A 274 1.15 8.68 -20.15
CA TYR A 274 1.43 8.21 -21.50
C TYR A 274 0.81 9.13 -22.57
N ASP A 275 -0.46 9.49 -22.41
CA ASP A 275 -1.18 10.37 -23.35
C ASP A 275 -0.60 11.79 -23.47
N LYS A 276 0.21 12.22 -22.50
CA LYS A 276 0.85 13.56 -22.45
C LYS A 276 2.29 13.55 -22.94
N VAL A 277 2.94 12.39 -23.03
CA VAL A 277 4.36 12.27 -23.42
C VAL A 277 4.46 12.10 -24.93
N ARG A 278 5.38 12.83 -25.57
CA ARG A 278 5.67 12.63 -27.01
C ARG A 278 6.27 11.25 -27.22
N SER A 279 5.87 10.54 -28.28
CA SER A 279 6.32 9.17 -28.57
C SER A 279 7.86 9.01 -28.57
N SER A 280 8.61 10.05 -28.96
CA SER A 280 10.08 10.10 -28.97
C SER A 280 10.74 10.18 -27.59
N GLU A 281 10.01 10.60 -26.55
CA GLU A 281 10.51 10.78 -25.18
C GLU A 281 9.95 9.72 -24.23
N SER A 282 9.09 8.82 -24.73
CA SER A 282 8.32 7.86 -23.93
C SER A 282 9.18 6.91 -23.08
N LEU A 283 10.36 6.50 -23.56
CA LEU A 283 11.27 5.61 -22.83
C LEU A 283 12.21 6.33 -21.84
N MET A 284 12.30 7.66 -21.92
CA MET A 284 13.22 8.47 -21.09
C MET A 284 12.46 9.30 -20.04
N SER A 285 11.13 9.38 -20.15
CA SER A 285 10.27 10.08 -19.19
C SER A 285 10.01 9.22 -17.95
N ASP A 286 10.14 9.80 -16.76
CA ASP A 286 9.70 9.13 -15.53
C ASP A 286 8.19 8.84 -15.59
N GLN A 287 7.83 7.56 -15.42
CA GLN A 287 6.45 7.05 -15.45
C GLN A 287 5.60 7.59 -14.31
N CYS A 288 6.21 7.81 -13.14
CA CYS A 288 5.51 8.16 -11.93
C CYS A 288 5.52 9.68 -11.70
N PRO A 289 4.37 10.29 -11.39
CA PRO A 289 4.33 11.72 -11.11
C PRO A 289 5.00 12.10 -9.78
N CYS A 290 5.27 11.11 -8.93
CA CYS A 290 5.87 11.25 -7.61
C CYS A 290 6.65 9.97 -7.26
N LEU A 291 7.78 10.09 -6.53
CA LEU A 291 8.56 8.95 -6.04
C LEU A 291 7.74 8.00 -5.16
N CYS A 292 6.73 8.50 -4.45
CA CYS A 292 5.83 7.69 -3.62
C CYS A 292 4.96 6.74 -4.45
N ILE A 293 4.57 7.13 -5.67
CA ILE A 293 3.81 6.24 -6.56
C ILE A 293 4.69 5.12 -7.09
N LYS A 294 5.96 5.44 -7.38
CA LYS A 294 6.97 4.44 -7.73
C LYS A 294 7.23 3.49 -6.56
N GLU A 295 7.32 4.02 -5.35
CA GLU A 295 7.45 3.21 -4.13
C GLU A 295 6.25 2.27 -3.98
N LEU A 296 5.03 2.75 -4.17
CA LEU A 296 3.82 1.94 -4.09
C LEU A 296 3.83 0.77 -5.11
N TRP A 297 4.28 1.00 -6.34
CA TRP A 297 4.49 -0.08 -7.31
C TRP A 297 5.47 -1.15 -6.79
N VAL A 298 6.62 -0.73 -6.25
CA VAL A 298 7.65 -1.64 -5.72
C VAL A 298 7.10 -2.42 -4.51
N LEU A 299 6.36 -1.77 -3.62
CA LEU A 299 5.71 -2.39 -2.47
C LEU A 299 4.71 -3.47 -2.90
N LEU A 300 3.85 -3.18 -3.89
CA LEU A 300 2.89 -4.13 -4.44
C LEU A 300 3.56 -5.32 -5.13
N ILE A 301 4.63 -5.09 -5.89
CA ILE A 301 5.42 -6.16 -6.52
C ILE A 301 5.90 -7.13 -5.43
N HIS A 302 6.59 -6.64 -4.39
CA HIS A 302 7.15 -7.51 -3.36
C HIS A 302 6.06 -8.21 -2.54
N LEU A 303 4.97 -7.52 -2.21
CA LEU A 303 3.88 -8.09 -1.43
C LEU A 303 3.17 -9.22 -2.19
N LEU A 304 2.81 -9.00 -3.46
CA LEU A 304 2.09 -9.98 -4.26
C LEU A 304 2.98 -11.15 -4.70
N ASP A 305 4.26 -10.90 -5.00
CA ASP A 305 5.21 -11.97 -5.32
C ASP A 305 5.60 -12.79 -4.09
N HIS A 306 5.64 -12.17 -2.90
CA HIS A 306 5.72 -12.92 -1.65
C HIS A 306 4.47 -13.77 -1.45
N ARG A 307 3.28 -13.17 -1.60
CA ARG A 307 2.01 -13.88 -1.38
C ARG A 307 1.85 -15.07 -2.33
N SER A 308 2.22 -14.93 -3.61
CA SER A 308 2.11 -16.03 -4.59
C SER A 308 3.07 -17.20 -4.34
N LYS A 309 4.20 -16.97 -3.68
CA LYS A 309 5.17 -18.02 -3.32
C LYS A 309 4.73 -18.83 -2.10
N TRP A 310 4.08 -18.18 -1.15
CA TRP A 310 3.73 -18.76 0.14
C TRP A 310 2.25 -19.16 0.27
N PHE A 311 1.38 -18.61 -0.59
CA PHE A 311 -0.04 -18.93 -0.65
C PHE A 311 -0.45 -19.31 -2.07
N VAL A 312 -1.58 -20.02 -2.20
CA VAL A 312 -2.22 -20.27 -3.50
C VAL A 312 -2.89 -18.98 -3.98
N SER A 313 -2.09 -17.99 -4.36
CA SER A 313 -2.55 -16.71 -4.92
C SER A 313 -1.79 -16.38 -6.20
N GLU A 314 -2.36 -15.51 -7.01
CA GLU A 314 -1.73 -15.07 -8.26
C GLU A 314 -0.53 -14.16 -8.00
N SER A 315 0.51 -14.25 -8.85
CA SER A 315 1.67 -13.36 -8.83
C SER A 315 1.32 -11.96 -9.32
N PHE A 316 2.19 -10.98 -9.02
CA PHE A 316 1.99 -9.59 -9.46
C PHE A 316 1.72 -9.49 -10.96
N TRP A 317 2.51 -10.19 -11.78
CA TRP A 317 2.34 -10.16 -13.23
C TRP A 317 1.01 -10.70 -13.69
N ASN A 318 0.47 -11.75 -13.06
CA ASN A 318 -0.83 -12.29 -13.43
C ASN A 318 -1.96 -11.29 -13.19
N TRP A 319 -1.94 -10.60 -12.04
CA TRP A 319 -2.86 -9.50 -11.76
C TRP A 319 -2.77 -8.39 -12.80
N LEU A 320 -1.56 -7.88 -13.05
CA LEU A 320 -1.36 -6.79 -14.00
C LEU A 320 -1.78 -7.18 -15.42
N ASN A 321 -1.40 -8.38 -15.87
CA ASN A 321 -1.72 -8.86 -17.22
C ASN A 321 -3.22 -9.03 -17.42
N LYS A 322 -3.97 -9.48 -16.42
CA LYS A 322 -5.44 -9.57 -16.50
C LYS A 322 -6.05 -8.19 -16.77
N LEU A 323 -5.64 -7.18 -16.02
CA LEU A 323 -6.12 -5.81 -16.20
C LEU A 323 -5.74 -5.23 -17.57
N LEU A 324 -4.50 -5.47 -18.02
CA LEU A 324 -4.06 -5.03 -19.35
C LEU A 324 -4.77 -5.77 -20.49
N LYS A 325 -5.15 -7.04 -20.30
CA LYS A 325 -5.96 -7.78 -21.29
C LYS A 325 -7.33 -7.14 -21.46
N THR A 326 -7.99 -6.74 -20.37
CA THR A 326 -9.26 -6.00 -20.43
C THR A 326 -9.13 -4.68 -21.19
N LEU A 327 -7.98 -4.00 -21.10
CA LEU A 327 -7.71 -2.79 -21.89
C LEU A 327 -7.51 -3.07 -23.39
N LEU A 328 -6.99 -4.25 -23.74
CA LEU A 328 -6.74 -4.67 -25.13
C LEU A 328 -8.00 -5.25 -25.83
N GLU A 329 -9.05 -5.57 -25.07
CA GLU A 329 -10.32 -6.06 -25.59
C GLU A 329 -11.17 -4.89 -26.14
N LYS A 330 -11.84 -5.08 -27.29
CA LYS A 330 -12.62 -4.01 -27.94
C LYS A 330 -13.90 -3.74 -27.14
N SER A 331 -14.29 -2.48 -27.04
CA SER A 331 -15.44 -1.97 -26.27
C SER A 331 -16.81 -2.60 -26.61
N SER A 332 -16.94 -3.34 -27.72
CA SER A 332 -18.18 -4.02 -28.11
C SER A 332 -18.58 -5.18 -27.18
N ASP A 333 -17.64 -5.76 -26.44
CA ASP A 333 -17.88 -6.92 -25.57
C ASP A 333 -18.02 -6.58 -24.07
N GLN A 334 -17.89 -5.30 -23.68
CA GLN A 334 -17.93 -4.82 -22.28
C GLN A 334 -19.34 -4.76 -21.66
N ARG A 335 -20.19 -5.76 -21.89
CA ARG A 335 -21.42 -5.91 -21.11
C ARG A 335 -21.08 -6.61 -19.80
N ARG A 336 -20.94 -5.82 -18.71
CA ARG A 336 -20.80 -6.23 -17.28
C ARG A 336 -19.37 -6.29 -16.73
N SER A 337 -18.59 -5.22 -16.84
CA SER A 337 -17.46 -5.02 -15.92
C SER A 337 -17.80 -3.90 -14.95
N SER A 338 -17.65 -4.15 -13.65
CA SER A 338 -17.75 -3.16 -12.56
C SER A 338 -16.51 -2.26 -12.45
N MET A 339 -15.50 -2.48 -13.31
CA MET A 339 -14.24 -1.74 -13.28
C MET A 339 -14.34 -0.40 -14.02
N PRO A 340 -13.60 0.63 -13.57
CA PRO A 340 -13.49 1.89 -14.30
C PRO A 340 -13.05 1.62 -15.73
N VAL A 341 -13.75 2.21 -16.70
CA VAL A 341 -13.43 2.00 -18.12
C VAL A 341 -12.15 2.76 -18.46
N ILE A 342 -11.00 2.09 -18.33
CA ILE A 342 -9.71 2.61 -18.78
C ILE A 342 -9.75 2.63 -20.31
N GLN A 343 -9.80 3.83 -20.92
CA GLN A 343 -9.78 3.99 -22.38
C GLN A 343 -8.44 4.55 -22.81
N SER A 344 -7.70 3.80 -23.62
CA SER A 344 -6.45 4.25 -24.23
C SER A 344 -6.66 4.50 -25.73
N ARG A 345 -6.05 5.58 -26.25
CA ARG A 345 -5.98 5.84 -27.71
C ARG A 345 -5.08 4.84 -28.43
N ASP A 346 -4.12 4.29 -27.71
CA ASP A 346 -3.18 3.27 -28.17
C ASP A 346 -3.00 2.20 -27.07
N PRO A 347 -3.98 1.28 -26.91
CA PRO A 347 -3.94 0.25 -25.88
C PRO A 347 -2.70 -0.65 -25.97
N LEU A 348 -2.24 -0.93 -27.20
CA LEU A 348 -1.12 -1.82 -27.45
C LEU A 348 0.22 -1.15 -27.12
N GLY A 349 0.45 0.07 -27.59
CA GLY A 349 1.68 0.81 -27.26
C GLY A 349 1.73 1.17 -25.77
N PHE A 350 0.61 1.52 -25.16
CA PHE A 350 0.54 1.70 -23.71
C PHE A 350 0.88 0.41 -22.96
N SER A 351 0.36 -0.74 -23.39
CA SER A 351 0.68 -2.03 -22.75
C SER A 351 2.17 -2.34 -22.80
N TRP A 352 2.84 -2.10 -23.94
CA TRP A 352 4.31 -2.21 -24.04
C TRP A 352 5.04 -1.24 -23.12
N TRP A 353 4.57 0.00 -23.08
CA TRP A 353 5.17 1.05 -22.28
C TRP A 353 5.09 0.73 -20.79
N ILE A 354 3.91 0.39 -20.25
CA ILE A 354 3.73 0.12 -18.83
C ILE A 354 4.49 -1.12 -18.36
N ILE A 355 4.49 -2.23 -19.12
CA ILE A 355 5.21 -3.43 -18.70
C ILE A 355 6.72 -3.19 -18.66
N THR A 356 7.26 -2.39 -19.58
CA THR A 356 8.70 -2.09 -19.64
C THR A 356 9.12 -1.30 -18.41
N HIS A 357 8.34 -0.29 -18.03
CA HIS A 357 8.65 0.54 -16.86
C HIS A 357 8.42 -0.22 -15.55
N VAL A 358 7.34 -0.97 -15.42
CA VAL A 358 7.06 -1.79 -14.24
C VAL A 358 8.12 -2.89 -14.07
N ALA A 359 8.56 -3.52 -15.16
CA ALA A 359 9.67 -4.48 -15.11
C ALA A 359 10.95 -3.83 -14.59
N SER A 360 11.20 -2.56 -14.90
CA SER A 360 12.34 -1.81 -14.36
C SER A 360 12.29 -1.60 -12.85
N PHE A 361 11.11 -1.75 -12.21
CA PHE A 361 10.97 -1.64 -10.76
C PHE A 361 11.40 -2.90 -10.00
N TYR A 362 11.48 -4.05 -10.68
CA TYR A 362 12.02 -5.28 -10.08
C TYR A 362 13.49 -5.16 -9.65
N LYS A 363 14.23 -4.16 -10.16
CA LYS A 363 15.58 -3.87 -9.71
C LYS A 363 15.65 -3.37 -8.27
N PHE A 364 14.55 -2.91 -7.67
CA PHE A 364 14.58 -2.43 -6.28
C PHE A 364 14.38 -3.59 -5.32
N ASP A 365 15.26 -3.67 -4.33
CA ASP A 365 15.12 -4.64 -3.24
C ASP A 365 14.02 -4.27 -2.23
N ARG A 366 13.83 -5.09 -1.20
CA ARG A 366 12.86 -4.84 -0.12
C ARG A 366 13.21 -3.63 0.77
N HIS A 367 14.39 -3.05 0.59
CA HIS A 367 14.89 -1.84 1.25
C HIS A 367 14.87 -0.62 0.31
N GLY A 368 14.41 -0.79 -0.94
CA GLY A 368 14.42 0.26 -1.94
C GLY A 368 15.79 0.54 -2.55
N VAL A 369 16.77 -0.34 -2.35
CA VAL A 369 18.12 -0.26 -2.93
C VAL A 369 18.13 -0.92 -4.31
N PRO A 370 18.70 -0.27 -5.35
CA PRO A 370 18.88 -0.89 -6.65
C PRO A 370 19.84 -2.09 -6.60
N ASP A 371 19.37 -3.25 -7.04
CA ASP A 371 20.11 -4.49 -7.28
C ASP A 371 19.92 -4.91 -8.75
N GLU A 372 20.93 -4.64 -9.58
CA GLU A 372 20.92 -4.97 -11.02
C GLU A 372 20.97 -6.48 -11.29
N MET A 373 21.37 -7.28 -10.30
CA MET A 373 21.48 -8.75 -10.44
C MET A 373 20.18 -9.46 -10.03
N ARG A 374 19.17 -8.73 -9.57
CA ARG A 374 17.91 -9.32 -9.14
C ARG A 374 17.17 -9.96 -10.31
N LYS A 375 16.80 -11.23 -10.15
CA LYS A 375 15.97 -11.95 -11.11
C LYS A 375 14.56 -11.36 -11.13
N VAL A 376 14.17 -10.82 -12.28
CA VAL A 376 12.80 -10.40 -12.58
C VAL A 376 11.94 -11.66 -12.74
N GLU A 377 10.75 -11.67 -12.16
CA GLU A 377 9.80 -12.76 -12.41
C GLU A 377 9.40 -12.78 -13.89
N SER A 378 9.31 -13.98 -14.47
CA SER A 378 9.05 -14.12 -15.90
C SER A 378 7.65 -13.64 -16.25
N ASN A 379 7.56 -12.64 -17.14
CA ASN A 379 6.31 -12.22 -17.77
C ASN A 379 6.23 -12.61 -19.25
N TRP A 380 6.98 -13.65 -19.66
CA TRP A 380 7.18 -13.97 -21.07
C TRP A 380 5.89 -14.30 -21.82
N ASN A 381 4.94 -14.97 -21.18
CA ASN A 381 3.68 -15.35 -21.81
C ASN A 381 2.89 -14.14 -22.31
N PHE A 382 2.82 -13.07 -21.52
CA PHE A 382 2.12 -11.85 -21.93
C PHE A 382 2.93 -11.04 -22.96
N VAL A 383 4.25 -11.00 -22.82
CA VAL A 383 5.15 -10.40 -23.82
C VAL A 383 4.96 -11.07 -25.19
N GLU A 384 4.86 -12.40 -25.24
CA GLU A 384 4.61 -13.15 -26.46
C GLU A 384 3.23 -12.80 -27.06
N GLU A 385 2.20 -12.67 -26.24
CA GLU A 385 0.86 -12.23 -26.68
C GLU A 385 0.90 -10.81 -27.29
N LEU A 386 1.61 -9.87 -26.65
CA LEU A 386 1.78 -8.51 -27.16
C LEU A 386 2.57 -8.48 -28.48
N LEU A 387 3.61 -9.30 -28.63
CA LEU A 387 4.37 -9.43 -29.87
C LEU A 387 3.48 -9.93 -31.01
N LYS A 388 2.70 -10.99 -30.77
CA LYS A 388 1.75 -11.53 -31.75
C LYS A 388 0.75 -10.47 -32.21
N LYS A 389 0.17 -9.71 -31.27
CA LYS A 389 -0.74 -8.60 -31.58
C LYS A 389 -0.04 -7.51 -32.39
N SER A 390 1.19 -7.14 -32.04
CA SER A 390 1.96 -6.10 -32.73
C SER A 390 2.26 -6.43 -34.20
N ILE A 391 2.56 -7.69 -34.49
CA ILE A 391 2.83 -8.16 -35.86
C ILE A 391 1.52 -8.28 -36.65
N SER A 392 0.42 -8.73 -36.02
CA SER A 392 -0.86 -8.92 -36.70
C SER A 392 -1.51 -7.61 -37.20
N VAL A 393 -1.24 -6.48 -36.52
CA VAL A 393 -1.76 -5.15 -36.90
C VAL A 393 -1.08 -4.62 -38.18
N GLN A 394 0.09 -5.13 -38.57
CA GLN A 394 0.80 -4.73 -39.80
C GLN A 394 0.30 -5.42 -41.07
N SER A 395 -0.67 -6.34 -40.96
CA SER A 395 -1.20 -7.15 -42.07
C SER A 395 -2.52 -6.63 -42.68
N CYS A 396 -2.93 -5.40 -42.36
CA CYS A 396 -4.11 -4.73 -42.95
C CYS A 396 -3.74 -3.52 -43.79
#